data_AF-E1WYH2-F1
#
_entry.id   AF-E1WYH2-F1
#
_cell.length_a   1.000
_cell.length_b   1.000
_cell.length_c   1.000
_cell.angle_alpha   90.00
_cell.angle_beta   90.00
_cell.angle_gamma   90.00
#
_symmetry.space_group_name_H-M   'P 1'
#
loop_
_entity.id
_entity.type
_entity.pdbx_description
1 polymer ?
#
loop_
_entity_poly.entity_id
_entity_poly.type
_entity_poly.pdbx_seq_one_letter_code
_entity_poly.pdbx_strand_id
1 'polypeptide(L)'
;MATVAYLSSGLPLLYLSAPLGMETRLHSLIANLFTIVGFLIVTLATIDLGTKLGVSPAKRGEKITKGLYRFVSHPMYLGYAIAQVGWLVLNTSNIYLYLLSMSLFLIRIKAENKVLA
;
A
#
# COMPACT_ATOMS: atom_id res chain seq x y z
N MET A 1 -13.04 8.29 -10.21
CA MET A 1 -11.79 7.51 -10.09
C MET A 1 -10.67 8.28 -9.42
N ALA A 2 -10.36 9.50 -9.84
CA ALA A 2 -9.33 10.33 -9.20
C ALA A 2 -9.57 10.52 -7.69
N THR A 3 -10.80 10.82 -7.28
CA THR A 3 -11.19 10.97 -5.86
C THR A 3 -10.85 9.75 -5.01
N VAL A 4 -11.22 8.54 -5.47
CA VAL A 4 -10.89 7.27 -4.80
C VAL A 4 -9.39 7.08 -4.68
N ALA A 5 -8.63 7.47 -5.70
CA ALA A 5 -7.19 7.36 -5.69
C ALA A 5 -6.54 8.27 -4.63
N TYR A 6 -6.95 9.54 -4.57
CA TYR A 6 -6.43 10.46 -3.54
C TYR A 6 -6.85 10.04 -2.14
N LEU A 7 -8.10 9.62 -1.95
CA LEU A 7 -8.59 9.12 -0.66
C LEU A 7 -7.77 7.92 -0.18
N SER A 8 -7.56 6.91 -1.05
CA SER A 8 -6.78 5.73 -0.66
C SER A 8 -5.32 6.06 -0.34
N SER A 9 -4.74 7.04 -1.03
CA SER A 9 -3.35 7.46 -0.81
C SER A 9 -3.18 8.26 0.49
N GLY A 10 -4.21 9.01 0.89
CA GLY A 10 -4.21 9.76 2.16
C GLY A 10 -4.67 8.95 3.37
N LEU A 11 -5.42 7.85 3.18
CA LEU A 11 -5.99 7.07 4.28
C LEU A 11 -4.98 6.59 5.33
N PRO A 12 -3.75 6.16 4.96
CA PRO A 12 -2.73 5.78 5.93
C PRO A 12 -2.37 6.89 6.94
N LEU A 13 -2.60 8.16 6.63
CA LEU A 13 -2.34 9.28 7.53
C LEU A 13 -3.30 9.34 8.72
N LEU A 14 -4.42 8.61 8.65
CA LEU A 14 -5.42 8.54 9.72
C LEU A 14 -5.15 7.42 10.73
N TYR A 15 -4.10 6.62 10.51
CA TYR A 15 -3.75 5.54 11.41
C TYR A 15 -3.36 6.07 12.78
N LEU A 16 -3.87 5.40 13.80
CA LEU A 16 -3.63 5.76 15.19
C LEU A 16 -2.30 5.17 15.66
N SER A 17 -1.55 5.98 16.42
CA SER A 17 -0.38 5.52 17.16
C SER A 17 -0.77 4.50 18.24
N ALA A 18 0.22 3.83 18.80
CA ALA A 18 0.00 2.89 19.89
C ALA A 18 -0.63 3.59 21.12
N PRO A 19 -1.56 2.92 21.84
CA PRO A 19 -2.11 3.44 23.07
C PRO A 19 -1.01 3.68 24.12
N LEU A 20 -1.12 4.77 24.88
CA LEU A 20 -0.19 5.13 25.94
C LEU A 20 0.04 3.95 26.89
N GLY A 21 1.29 3.55 27.06
CA GLY A 21 1.70 2.47 27.97
C GLY A 21 1.64 1.04 27.41
N MET A 22 1.20 0.83 26.16
CA MET A 22 1.17 -0.51 25.53
C MET A 22 2.32 -0.75 24.54
N GLU A 23 3.17 0.24 24.28
CA GLU A 23 4.40 0.11 23.48
C GLU A 23 5.43 -0.74 24.22
N THR A 24 5.41 -2.04 23.98
CA THR A 24 6.55 -2.90 24.34
C THR A 24 7.53 -2.96 23.18
N ARG A 25 8.83 -3.04 23.50
CA ARG A 25 9.93 -3.05 22.50
C ARG A 25 9.74 -4.10 21.40
N LEU A 26 9.12 -5.24 21.72
CA LEU A 26 8.84 -6.31 20.75
C LEU A 26 7.80 -5.88 19.71
N HIS A 27 6.71 -5.22 20.12
CA HIS A 27 5.66 -4.79 19.19
C HIS A 27 6.20 -3.72 18.24
N SER A 28 6.97 -2.76 18.76
CA SER A 28 7.60 -1.73 17.93
C SER A 28 8.61 -2.33 16.95
N LEU A 29 9.39 -3.35 17.36
CA LEU A 29 10.31 -4.06 16.45
C LEU A 29 9.55 -4.75 15.30
N ILE A 30 8.50 -5.53 15.63
CA ILE A 30 7.69 -6.23 14.64
C ILE A 30 7.04 -5.23 13.68
N ALA A 31 6.42 -4.18 14.21
CA ALA A 31 5.80 -3.12 13.42
C ALA A 31 6.80 -2.45 12.45
N ASN A 32 8.00 -2.15 12.93
CA ASN A 32 9.07 -1.58 12.10
C ASN A 32 9.50 -2.53 10.99
N LEU A 33 9.67 -3.83 11.28
CA LEU A 33 10.03 -4.81 10.27
C LEU A 33 8.98 -4.92 9.16
N PHE A 34 7.70 -5.00 9.53
CA PHE A 34 6.60 -4.98 8.54
C PHE A 34 6.60 -3.71 7.70
N THR A 35 6.81 -2.55 8.35
CA THR A 35 6.84 -1.25 7.69
C THR A 35 8.01 -1.15 6.70
N ILE A 36 9.22 -1.54 7.13
CA ILE A 36 10.43 -1.53 6.31
C ILE A 36 10.27 -2.47 5.10
N VAL A 37 9.83 -3.70 5.33
CA VAL A 37 9.62 -4.68 4.24
C VAL A 37 8.56 -4.19 3.26
N GLY A 38 7.43 -3.68 3.76
CA GLY A 38 6.37 -3.13 2.93
C GLY A 38 6.85 -1.96 2.06
N PHE A 39 7.55 -0.98 2.65
CA PHE A 39 8.09 0.16 1.90
C PHE A 39 9.25 -0.21 0.97
N LEU A 40 10.02 -1.26 1.28
CA LEU A 40 11.04 -1.77 0.36
C LEU A 40 10.37 -2.30 -0.92
N ILE A 41 9.28 -3.07 -0.79
CA ILE A 41 8.49 -3.55 -1.94
C ILE A 41 7.90 -2.38 -2.73
N VAL A 42 7.33 -1.37 -2.04
CA VAL A 42 6.81 -0.16 -2.70
C VAL A 42 7.91 0.56 -3.48
N THR A 43 9.09 0.72 -2.87
CA THR A 43 10.24 1.39 -3.50
C THR A 43 10.69 0.65 -4.76
N LEU A 44 10.88 -0.67 -4.67
CA LEU A 44 11.27 -1.50 -5.82
C LEU A 44 10.22 -1.45 -6.94
N ALA A 45 8.94 -1.55 -6.59
CA ALA A 45 7.86 -1.43 -7.56
C ALA A 45 7.79 -0.03 -8.21
N THR A 46 8.11 1.02 -7.44
CA THR A 46 8.15 2.40 -7.96
C THR A 46 9.33 2.57 -8.93
N ILE A 47 10.49 1.99 -8.62
CA ILE A 47 11.65 1.97 -9.51
C ILE A 47 11.31 1.22 -10.81
N ASP A 48 10.63 0.08 -10.72
CA ASP A 48 10.19 -0.69 -11.90
C ASP A 48 9.20 0.08 -12.79
N LEU A 49 8.34 0.94 -12.21
CA LEU A 49 7.44 1.81 -12.97
C LEU A 49 8.16 2.98 -13.63
N GLY A 50 9.13 3.58 -12.95
CA GLY A 50 9.80 4.80 -13.39
C GLY A 50 8.82 5.91 -13.74
N THR A 51 8.93 6.45 -14.96
CA THR A 51 8.11 7.58 -15.46
C THR A 51 6.62 7.25 -15.65
N LYS A 52 6.23 5.97 -15.56
CA LYS A 52 4.84 5.53 -15.69
C LYS A 52 4.04 5.64 -14.38
N LEU A 53 4.68 6.04 -13.28
CA LEU A 53 4.05 6.21 -11.96
C LEU A 53 2.94 7.26 -12.00
N GLY A 54 1.75 6.90 -11.52
CA GLY A 54 0.60 7.80 -11.41
C GLY A 54 -0.29 7.49 -10.22
N VAL A 55 -0.83 8.53 -9.60
CA VAL A 55 -1.81 8.38 -8.51
C VAL A 55 -3.15 7.91 -9.03
N SER A 56 -3.65 8.44 -10.16
CA SER A 56 -4.91 8.01 -10.76
C SER A 56 -4.68 6.99 -11.88
N PRO A 57 -5.59 6.01 -12.08
CA PRO A 57 -5.54 5.09 -13.22
C PRO A 57 -5.50 5.87 -14.54
N ALA A 58 -4.48 5.62 -15.34
CA ALA A 58 -4.30 6.21 -16.66
C ALA A 58 -3.36 5.31 -17.49
N LYS A 59 -3.61 5.18 -18.79
CA LYS A 59 -2.74 4.41 -19.69
C LYS A 59 -1.49 5.23 -20.03
N ARG A 60 -0.33 4.81 -19.53
CA ARG A 60 0.95 5.51 -19.67
C ARG A 60 1.97 4.59 -20.34
N GLY A 61 1.84 4.48 -21.66
CA GLY A 61 2.60 3.52 -22.46
C GLY A 61 2.23 2.07 -22.16
N GLU A 62 3.15 1.16 -22.46
CA GLU A 62 2.93 -0.29 -22.34
C GLU A 62 2.98 -0.79 -20.89
N LYS A 63 2.28 -1.89 -20.62
CA LYS A 63 2.28 -2.57 -19.33
C LYS A 63 3.68 -3.10 -19.00
N ILE A 64 4.16 -2.80 -17.80
CA ILE A 64 5.45 -3.30 -17.31
C ILE A 64 5.28 -4.75 -16.85
N THR A 65 6.17 -5.64 -17.32
CA THR A 65 6.18 -7.08 -16.99
C THR A 65 7.54 -7.56 -16.45
N LYS A 66 8.50 -6.63 -16.26
CA LYS A 66 9.83 -6.90 -15.69
C LYS A 66 9.88 -6.55 -14.20
N GLY A 67 10.89 -7.06 -13.49
CA GLY A 67 11.07 -6.80 -12.06
C GLY A 67 9.99 -7.45 -11.21
N LEU A 68 9.51 -6.75 -10.17
CA LEU A 68 8.45 -7.21 -9.28
C LEU A 68 7.11 -7.44 -10.01
N TYR A 69 6.88 -6.69 -11.10
CA TYR A 69 5.68 -6.80 -11.94
C TYR A 69 5.58 -8.13 -12.70
N ARG A 70 6.65 -8.94 -12.72
CA ARG A 70 6.62 -10.32 -13.22
C ARG A 70 5.85 -11.26 -12.28
N PHE A 71 5.90 -11.00 -10.97
CA PHE A 71 5.35 -11.90 -9.95
C PHE A 71 3.94 -11.49 -9.53
N VAL A 72 3.70 -10.20 -9.37
CA VAL A 72 2.42 -9.65 -8.88
C VAL A 72 1.99 -8.54 -9.82
N SER A 73 0.70 -8.45 -10.16
CA SER A 73 0.21 -7.41 -11.07
C SER A 73 0.33 -5.99 -10.52
N HIS A 74 0.22 -5.84 -9.19
CA HIS A 74 0.30 -4.55 -8.50
C HIS A 74 1.14 -4.64 -7.21
N PRO A 75 2.47 -4.81 -7.32
CA PRO A 75 3.37 -4.99 -6.18
C PRO A 75 3.40 -3.77 -5.24
N MET A 76 3.17 -2.54 -5.74
CA MET A 76 3.01 -1.36 -4.87
C MET A 76 1.88 -1.53 -3.85
N TYR A 77 0.69 -2.00 -4.27
CA TYR A 77 -0.44 -2.19 -3.34
C TYR A 77 -0.15 -3.31 -2.33
N LEU A 78 0.58 -4.35 -2.74
CA LEU A 78 1.04 -5.39 -1.83
C LEU A 78 1.99 -4.81 -0.76
N GLY A 79 2.95 -3.97 -1.17
CA GLY A 79 3.86 -3.30 -0.24
C GLY A 79 3.13 -2.40 0.76
N TYR A 80 2.14 -1.62 0.31
CA TYR A 80 1.32 -0.81 1.20
C TYR A 80 0.48 -1.66 2.16
N ALA A 81 -0.09 -2.77 1.70
CA ALA A 81 -0.81 -3.69 2.56
C ALA A 81 0.09 -4.25 3.67
N ILE A 82 1.32 -4.66 3.34
CA ILE A 82 2.30 -5.17 4.31
C ILE A 82 2.71 -4.08 5.30
N ALA A 83 2.98 -2.86 4.82
CA ALA A 83 3.36 -1.75 5.69
C ALA A 83 2.22 -1.39 6.67
N GLN A 84 0.97 -1.43 6.22
CA GLN A 84 -0.19 -1.16 7.08
C GLN A 84 -0.42 -2.23 8.16
N VAL A 85 0.04 -3.47 7.95
CA VAL A 85 0.03 -4.50 9.01
C VAL A 85 0.91 -4.08 10.19
N GLY A 86 2.03 -3.39 9.95
CA GLY A 86 2.85 -2.86 11.04
C GLY A 86 2.07 -1.93 11.97
N TRP A 87 1.20 -1.09 11.40
CA TRP A 87 0.33 -0.22 12.20
C TRP A 87 -0.81 -0.95 12.93
N LEU A 88 -1.24 -2.11 12.44
CA LEU A 88 -2.18 -2.98 13.17
C LEU A 88 -1.52 -3.58 14.41
N VAL A 89 -0.23 -3.93 14.32
CA VAL A 89 0.54 -4.46 15.44
C VAL A 89 0.69 -3.42 16.56
N LEU A 90 0.81 -2.13 16.21
CA LEU A 90 0.89 -1.04 17.19
C LEU A 90 -0.46 -0.70 17.81
N ASN A 91 -1.54 -0.76 17.03
CA ASN A 91 -2.88 -0.48 17.51
C ASN A 91 -3.93 -1.28 16.73
N THR A 92 -4.52 -2.27 17.40
CA THR A 92 -5.53 -3.16 16.81
C THR A 92 -6.78 -2.42 16.32
N SER A 93 -7.07 -1.23 16.86
CA SER A 93 -8.22 -0.40 16.43
C SER A 93 -8.09 0.08 14.99
N ASN A 94 -6.87 0.08 14.44
CA ASN A 94 -6.61 0.39 13.04
C ASN A 94 -7.18 -0.67 12.07
N ILE A 95 -7.75 -1.79 12.55
CA ILE A 95 -8.34 -2.83 11.71
C ILE A 95 -9.41 -2.30 10.76
N TYR A 96 -10.23 -1.35 11.21
CA TYR A 96 -11.26 -0.74 10.37
C TYR A 96 -10.65 0.10 9.24
N LEU A 97 -9.59 0.86 9.54
CA LEU A 97 -8.84 1.63 8.55
C LEU A 97 -8.12 0.71 7.55
N TYR A 98 -7.58 -0.41 8.03
CA TYR A 98 -6.94 -1.42 7.19
C TYR A 98 -7.91 -2.06 6.21
N LEU A 99 -9.08 -2.51 6.68
CA LEU A 99 -10.11 -3.08 5.82
C LEU A 99 -10.62 -2.07 4.79
N LEU A 100 -10.76 -0.80 5.19
CA LEU A 100 -11.13 0.28 4.28
C LEU A 100 -10.03 0.52 3.22
N SER A 101 -8.77 0.62 3.62
CA SER A 101 -7.62 0.70 2.70
C SER A 101 -7.60 -0.46 1.70
N MET A 102 -7.76 -1.69 2.18
CA MET A 102 -7.74 -2.87 1.33
C MET A 102 -8.87 -2.85 0.30
N SER A 103 -10.07 -2.45 0.73
CA SER A 103 -11.22 -2.29 -0.15
C SER A 103 -10.96 -1.25 -1.24
N LEU A 104 -10.37 -0.10 -0.88
CA LEU A 104 -10.00 0.94 -1.84
C LEU A 104 -8.91 0.46 -2.82
N PHE A 105 -7.91 -0.29 -2.36
CA PHE A 105 -6.89 -0.88 -3.22
C PHE A 105 -7.50 -1.86 -4.22
N LEU A 106 -8.44 -2.71 -3.81
CA LEU A 106 -9.13 -3.63 -4.72
C LEU A 106 -9.93 -2.88 -5.81
N ILE A 107 -10.61 -1.79 -5.44
CA ILE A 107 -11.33 -0.94 -6.40
C ILE A 107 -10.35 -0.32 -7.40
N ARG A 108 -9.19 0.17 -6.92
CA ARG A 108 -8.14 0.73 -7.78
C ARG A 108 -7.55 -0.29 -8.73
N ILE A 109 -7.21 -1.48 -8.23
CA ILE A 109 -6.70 -2.60 -9.04
C ILE A 109 -7.67 -2.94 -10.16
N LYS A 110 -8.97 -3.07 -9.86
CA LYS A 110 -9.98 -3.36 -10.89
C LYS A 110 -10.06 -2.25 -11.94
N ALA A 111 -10.00 -0.99 -11.52
CA ALA A 111 -10.05 0.13 -12.45
C ALA A 111 -8.77 0.25 -13.30
N GLU A 112 -7.60 0.03 -12.73
CA GLU A 112 -6.33 0.00 -13.46
C GLU A 112 -6.31 -1.13 -14.49
N ASN A 113 -6.73 -2.33 -14.10
CA ASN A 113 -6.87 -3.45 -15.02
C ASN A 113 -7.84 -3.15 -16.17
N LYS A 114 -8.94 -2.43 -15.91
CA LYS A 114 -9.89 -2.02 -16.97
C LYS A 114 -9.31 -0.98 -17.94
N VAL A 115 -8.41 -0.11 -17.47
CA VAL A 115 -7.74 0.91 -18.30
C VAL A 115 -6.57 0.33 -19.09
N LEU A 116 -5.94 -0.72 -18.56
CA LEU A 116 -4.78 -1.39 -19.17
C LEU A 116 -5.16 -2.55 -20.10
N ALA A 117 -6.38 -3.09 -19.99
CA ALA A 117 -6.97 -3.99 -20.98
C ALA A 117 -7.18 -3.26 -22.32
#